data_AF-A0A9X9AET9-F1
#
_entry.id   AF-A0A9X9AET9-F1
#
_cell.length_a   1.000
_cell.length_b   1.000
_cell.length_c   1.000
_cell.angle_alpha   90.00
_cell.angle_beta   90.00
_cell.angle_gamma   90.00
#
_symmetry.space_group_name_H-M   'P 1'
#
loop_
_entity.id
_entity.type
_entity.pdbx_description
1 polymer ?
#
loop_
_entity_poly.entity_id
_entity_poly.type
_entity_poly.pdbx_seq_one_letter_code
_entity_poly.pdbx_strand_id
1 'polypeptide(L)'
;MATVLFVKANNRPAEQAVSVKLYEAFLANYKEAHPNDIVVELDLYKEELPYVGVDMINGTFKAGKGFDLTEEEAKAVAVADKYLNQFLEADKVVFGFPLWNLTIPAVLHTY
;
A
#
# COMPACT_ATOMS: atom_id res chain seq x y z
N MET A 1 -9.99 -19.55 -4.58
CA MET A 1 -9.82 -18.20 -5.13
C MET A 1 -9.38 -17.34 -3.97
N ALA A 2 -8.10 -16.98 -3.96
CA ALA A 2 -7.55 -16.04 -3.01
C ALA A 2 -7.48 -14.64 -3.64
N THR A 3 -7.60 -13.60 -2.83
CA THR A 3 -7.30 -12.21 -3.22
C THR A 3 -5.85 -11.91 -2.86
N VAL A 4 -5.08 -11.42 -3.82
CA VAL A 4 -3.64 -11.18 -3.68
C VAL A 4 -3.34 -9.74 -4.01
N LEU A 5 -2.85 -8.99 -3.02
CA LEU A 5 -2.48 -7.60 -3.16
C LEU A 5 -0.97 -7.48 -3.47
N PHE A 6 -0.65 -6.94 -4.63
CA PHE A 6 0.71 -6.59 -5.02
C PHE A 6 0.95 -5.10 -4.79
N VAL A 7 1.78 -4.77 -3.81
CA VAL A 7 2.15 -3.40 -3.45
C VAL A 7 3.48 -3.03 -4.11
N LYS A 8 3.44 -2.12 -5.09
CA LYS A 8 4.59 -1.65 -5.85
C LYS A 8 5.07 -0.30 -5.29
N ALA A 9 6.32 -0.27 -4.82
CA ALA A 9 6.95 0.94 -4.30
C ALA A 9 8.16 1.37 -5.16
N ASN A 10 8.04 1.32 -6.49
CA ASN A 10 9.07 1.83 -7.40
C ASN A 10 8.47 2.24 -8.74
N ASN A 11 8.58 3.52 -9.08
CA ASN A 11 8.06 4.11 -10.32
C ASN A 11 9.11 4.19 -11.45
N ARG A 12 10.34 3.71 -11.22
CA ARG A 12 11.36 3.66 -12.27
C ARG A 12 10.99 2.61 -13.33
N PRO A 13 11.34 2.82 -14.60
CA PRO A 13 11.09 1.85 -15.66
C PRO A 13 11.79 0.52 -15.38
N ALA A 14 11.15 -0.59 -15.73
CA ALA A 14 11.61 -1.94 -15.43
C ALA A 14 13.03 -2.20 -15.93
N GLU A 15 13.38 -1.69 -17.12
CA GLU A 15 14.68 -1.85 -17.75
C GLU A 15 15.83 -1.38 -16.85
N GLN A 16 15.56 -0.41 -15.97
CA GLN A 16 16.54 0.29 -15.13
C GLN A 16 16.41 -0.03 -13.62
N ALA A 17 15.44 -0.85 -13.21
CA ALA A 17 15.16 -1.12 -11.81
C ALA A 17 15.00 -2.62 -11.53
N VAL A 18 15.99 -3.19 -10.82
CA VAL A 18 16.00 -4.63 -10.48
C VAL A 18 14.77 -5.03 -9.66
N SER A 19 14.34 -4.21 -8.70
CA SER A 19 13.12 -4.50 -7.92
C SER A 19 11.84 -4.48 -8.76
N VAL A 20 11.79 -3.69 -9.84
CA VAL A 20 10.65 -3.69 -10.77
C VAL A 20 10.68 -4.93 -11.65
N LYS A 21 11.85 -5.34 -12.18
CA LYS A 21 11.98 -6.62 -12.91
C LYS A 21 11.57 -7.80 -12.04
N LEU A 22 11.98 -7.80 -10.76
CA LEU A 22 11.62 -8.84 -9.80
C LEU A 22 10.10 -8.88 -9.55
N TYR A 23 9.49 -7.70 -9.32
CA TYR A 23 8.05 -7.57 -9.14
C TYR A 23 7.27 -8.09 -10.37
N GLU A 24 7.62 -7.62 -11.58
CA GLU A 24 6.90 -7.96 -12.81
C GLU A 24 7.06 -9.45 -13.17
N ALA A 25 8.26 -10.01 -12.99
CA ALA A 25 8.48 -11.43 -13.19
C ALA A 25 7.65 -12.28 -12.21
N PHE A 26 7.65 -11.94 -10.92
CA PHE A 26 6.87 -12.68 -9.93
C PHE A 26 5.36 -12.54 -10.18
N LEU A 27 4.88 -11.33 -10.46
CA LEU A 27 3.49 -11.06 -10.81
C LEU A 27 3.01 -11.90 -12.01
N ALA A 28 3.80 -11.92 -13.09
CA ALA A 28 3.46 -12.68 -14.29
C ALA A 28 3.38 -14.19 -14.01
N ASN A 29 4.42 -14.74 -13.36
CA ASN A 29 4.45 -16.16 -13.01
C ASN A 29 3.35 -16.53 -12.01
N TYR A 30 3.02 -15.62 -11.09
CA TYR A 30 1.96 -15.84 -10.11
C TYR A 30 0.59 -15.94 -10.77
N LYS A 31 0.26 -15.00 -11.67
CA LYS A 31 -0.98 -14.99 -12.45
C LYS A 31 -1.10 -16.24 -13.35
N GLU A 32 0.01 -16.70 -13.93
CA GLU A 32 0.04 -17.93 -14.74
C GLU A 32 -0.21 -19.19 -13.90
N ALA A 33 0.45 -19.31 -12.74
CA ALA A 33 0.33 -20.48 -11.86
C ALA A 33 -0.99 -20.52 -11.06
N HIS A 34 -1.62 -19.36 -10.83
CA HIS A 34 -2.85 -19.22 -10.05
C HIS A 34 -3.92 -18.45 -10.85
N PRO A 35 -4.39 -18.99 -11.99
CA PRO A 35 -5.28 -18.27 -12.91
C PRO A 35 -6.66 -17.95 -12.31
N ASN A 36 -7.01 -18.57 -11.19
CA ASN A 36 -8.29 -18.38 -10.50
C ASN A 36 -8.21 -17.46 -9.28
N ASP A 37 -7.02 -16.92 -8.95
CA ASP A 37 -6.85 -15.95 -7.86
C ASP A 37 -7.08 -14.53 -8.39
N ILE A 38 -7.65 -13.66 -7.54
CA ILE A 38 -7.88 -12.25 -7.86
C ILE A 38 -6.61 -11.49 -7.53
N VAL A 39 -5.93 -10.94 -8.53
CA VAL A 39 -4.70 -10.16 -8.34
C VAL A 39 -4.99 -8.67 -8.47
N VAL A 40 -4.73 -7.91 -7.40
CA VAL A 40 -4.89 -6.45 -7.34
C VAL A 40 -3.50 -5.83 -7.24
N GLU A 41 -3.23 -4.82 -8.06
CA GLU A 41 -1.95 -4.08 -8.02
C GLU A 41 -2.19 -2.68 -7.45
N LEU A 42 -1.41 -2.32 -6.43
CA LEU A 42 -1.37 -1.00 -5.81
C LEU A 42 -0.02 -0.35 -6.08
N ASP A 43 -0.02 0.67 -6.93
CA ASP A 43 1.18 1.46 -7.24
C ASP A 43 1.23 2.70 -6.35
N LEU A 44 2.07 2.66 -5.31
CA LEU A 44 2.12 3.72 -4.29
C LEU A 44 2.55 5.09 -4.83
N TYR A 45 3.16 5.15 -6.01
CA TYR A 45 3.53 6.42 -6.65
C TYR A 45 2.38 7.04 -7.48
N LYS A 46 1.26 6.33 -7.64
CA LYS A 46 0.03 6.85 -8.26
C LYS A 46 -1.03 7.25 -7.22
N GLU A 47 -0.76 6.97 -5.95
CA GLU A 47 -1.65 7.23 -4.83
C GLU A 47 -1.32 8.56 -4.15
N GLU A 48 -2.33 9.18 -3.55
CA GLU A 48 -2.13 10.29 -2.63
C GLU A 48 -1.94 9.75 -1.21
N LEU A 49 -0.69 9.79 -0.73
CA LEU A 49 -0.28 9.29 0.58
C LEU A 49 0.11 10.46 1.49
N PRO A 50 -0.85 11.14 2.16
CA PRO A 50 -0.54 12.19 3.10
C PRO A 50 0.26 11.63 4.28
N TYR A 51 1.33 12.31 4.67
CA TYR A 51 2.13 11.87 5.82
C TYR A 51 1.33 11.84 7.10
N VAL A 52 1.63 10.86 7.94
CA VAL A 52 1.10 10.78 9.29
C VAL A 52 1.53 12.02 10.08
N GLY A 53 0.56 12.73 10.63
CA GLY A 53 0.72 13.94 11.43
C GLY A 53 -0.36 14.05 12.49
N VAL A 54 -0.53 15.24 13.07
CA VAL A 54 -1.44 15.48 14.21
C VAL A 54 -2.87 15.03 13.93
N ASP A 55 -3.40 15.29 12.73
CA ASP A 55 -4.79 14.95 12.37
C ASP A 55 -5.01 13.44 12.30
N MET A 56 -4.06 12.68 11.76
CA MET A 56 -4.13 11.21 11.75
C MET A 56 -4.00 10.63 13.16
N ILE A 57 -3.03 11.13 13.95
CA ILE A 57 -2.75 10.63 15.30
C ILE A 57 -3.93 10.92 16.24
N ASN A 58 -4.44 12.15 16.24
CA ASN A 58 -5.61 12.51 17.04
C ASN A 58 -6.88 11.85 16.49
N GLY A 59 -7.06 11.82 15.17
CA GLY A 59 -8.23 11.25 14.54
C GLY A 59 -8.41 9.77 14.88
N THR A 60 -7.36 8.97 14.71
CA THR A 60 -7.40 7.54 15.07
C THR A 60 -7.64 7.32 16.56
N PHE A 61 -7.03 8.11 17.44
CA PHE A 61 -7.28 8.06 18.89
C PHE A 61 -8.73 8.38 19.24
N LYS A 62 -9.27 9.48 18.71
CA LYS A 62 -10.64 9.94 18.97
C LYS A 62 -11.68 8.97 18.41
N ALA A 63 -11.47 8.46 17.19
CA ALA A 63 -12.34 7.45 16.57
C ALA A 63 -12.44 6.19 17.44
N GLY A 64 -11.31 5.68 17.95
CA GLY A 64 -11.29 4.53 18.86
C GLY A 64 -11.94 4.77 20.24
N LYS A 65 -12.22 6.04 20.59
CA LYS A 65 -12.89 6.45 21.83
C LYS A 65 -14.33 6.91 21.61
N GLY A 66 -14.79 7.02 20.36
CA GLY A 66 -16.11 7.56 20.03
C GLY A 66 -16.23 9.07 20.29
N PHE A 67 -15.15 9.83 20.19
CA PHE A 67 -15.16 11.29 20.27
C PHE A 67 -15.38 11.92 18.89
N ASP A 68 -15.89 13.16 18.88
CA ASP A 68 -16.08 13.93 17.64
C ASP A 68 -14.73 14.26 16.97
N LEU A 69 -14.70 14.08 15.66
CA LEU A 69 -13.55 14.39 14.80
C LEU A 69 -13.71 15.77 14.16
N THR A 70 -12.60 16.48 13.95
CA THR A 70 -12.59 17.59 12.98
C THR A 70 -12.70 17.06 11.55
N GLU A 71 -12.93 17.95 10.58
CA GLU A 71 -13.00 17.57 9.17
C GLU A 71 -11.67 16.96 8.68
N GLU A 72 -10.54 17.53 9.10
CA GLU A 72 -9.19 17.08 8.76
C GLU A 72 -8.86 15.73 9.39
N GLU A 73 -9.22 15.54 10.67
CA GLU A 73 -9.07 14.26 11.38
C GLU A 73 -9.90 13.16 10.69
N ALA A 74 -11.15 13.44 10.35
CA ALA A 74 -12.02 12.49 9.66
C ALA A 74 -11.50 12.13 8.26
N LYS A 75 -11.00 13.11 7.49
CA LYS A 75 -10.36 12.87 6.19
C LYS A 75 -9.11 12.00 6.33
N ALA A 76 -8.25 12.29 7.31
CA ALA A 76 -7.04 11.52 7.56
C ALA A 76 -7.38 10.06 7.92
N VAL A 77 -8.30 9.85 8.86
CA VAL A 77 -8.76 8.50 9.25
C VAL A 77 -9.34 7.76 8.05
N ALA A 78 -10.16 8.40 7.21
CA ALA A 78 -10.72 7.77 6.02
C ALA A 78 -9.65 7.31 5.01
N VAL A 79 -8.54 8.06 4.89
CA VAL A 79 -7.40 7.64 4.06
C VAL A 79 -6.73 6.40 4.63
N ALA A 80 -6.48 6.35 5.94
CA ALA A 80 -5.90 5.17 6.59
C ALA A 80 -6.83 3.95 6.46
N ASP A 81 -8.13 4.13 6.72
CA ASP A 81 -9.12 3.07 6.62
C ASP A 81 -9.21 2.49 5.19
N LYS A 82 -9.10 3.34 4.16
CA LYS A 82 -9.08 2.88 2.76
C LYS A 82 -7.97 1.85 2.52
N TYR A 83 -6.74 2.16 2.92
CA TYR A 83 -5.59 1.28 2.68
C TYR A 83 -5.56 0.10 3.65
N LEU A 84 -5.92 0.31 4.92
CA LEU A 84 -6.02 -0.75 5.92
C LEU A 84 -7.05 -1.80 5.53
N ASN A 85 -8.26 -1.39 5.13
CA ASN A 85 -9.31 -2.33 4.75
C ASN A 85 -8.93 -3.14 3.51
N GLN A 86 -8.36 -2.51 2.49
CA GLN A 86 -7.84 -3.23 1.32
C GLN A 86 -6.76 -4.26 1.71
N PHE A 87 -5.86 -3.91 2.63
CA PHE A 87 -4.83 -4.81 3.13
C PHE A 87 -5.44 -6.00 3.90
N LEU A 88 -6.44 -5.76 4.74
CA LEU A 88 -7.12 -6.80 5.53
C LEU A 88 -7.98 -7.74 4.69
N GLU A 89 -8.51 -7.27 3.56
CA GLU A 89 -9.28 -8.07 2.60
C GLU A 89 -8.42 -9.04 1.77
N ALA A 90 -7.10 -8.84 1.73
CA ALA A 90 -6.19 -9.68 0.96
C ALA A 90 -5.76 -10.94 1.74
N ASP A 91 -5.86 -12.11 1.11
CA ASP A 91 -5.35 -13.38 1.68
C ASP A 91 -3.82 -13.44 1.63
N LYS A 92 -3.21 -12.76 0.66
CA LYS A 92 -1.77 -12.73 0.42
C LYS A 92 -1.36 -11.32 0.02
N VAL A 93 -0.21 -10.86 0.49
CA VAL A 93 0.35 -9.55 0.13
C VAL A 93 1.79 -9.69 -0.34
N VAL A 94 2.13 -9.07 -1.46
CA VAL A 94 3.47 -9.06 -2.05
C VAL A 94 3.99 -7.63 -2.10
N PHE A 95 5.10 -7.37 -1.40
CA PHE A 95 5.77 -6.06 -1.42
C PHE A 95 6.96 -6.06 -2.37
N GLY A 96 6.95 -5.16 -3.36
CA GLY A 96 8.05 -4.93 -4.28
C GLY A 96 8.67 -3.55 -4.07
N PHE A 97 9.89 -3.50 -3.51
CA PHE A 97 10.58 -2.24 -3.21
C PHE A 97 12.11 -2.35 -3.39
N PRO A 98 12.80 -1.23 -3.68
CA PRO A 98 14.25 -1.14 -3.65
C PRO A 98 14.76 -0.84 -2.24
N LEU A 99 16.05 -1.12 -1.99
CA LEU A 99 16.77 -0.58 -0.84
C LEU A 99 17.42 0.76 -1.24
N TRP A 100 16.91 1.87 -0.73
CA TRP A 100 17.43 3.21 -0.94
C TRP A 100 17.85 3.80 0.40
N ASN A 101 19.10 4.27 0.50
CA ASN A 101 19.64 4.85 1.74
C ASN A 101 19.42 3.96 2.97
N LEU A 102 19.68 2.65 2.82
CA LEU A 102 19.51 1.62 3.85
C LEU A 102 18.05 1.36 4.28
N THR A 103 17.06 1.86 3.55
CA THR A 103 15.64 1.73 3.92
C THR A 103 14.73 1.58 2.69
N ILE A 104 13.41 1.52 2.95
CA ILE A 104 12.32 1.51 1.98
C ILE A 104 12.02 2.93 1.45
N PRO A 105 11.41 3.07 0.26
CA PRO A 105 10.93 4.36 -0.22
C PRO A 105 9.90 4.99 0.73
N ALA A 106 9.92 6.33 0.85
CA ALA A 106 9.05 7.04 1.80
C ALA A 106 7.54 6.81 1.56
N VAL A 107 7.11 6.58 0.31
CA VAL A 107 5.73 6.20 -0.01
C VAL A 107 5.34 4.87 0.63
N LEU A 108 6.26 3.90 0.71
CA LEU A 108 6.03 2.62 1.38
C LEU A 108 6.15 2.72 2.91
N HIS A 109 6.87 3.72 3.43
CA HIS A 109 6.85 4.01 4.86
C HIS A 109 5.52 4.67 5.28
N THR A 110 4.88 5.41 4.37
CA THR A 110 3.61 6.09 4.64
C THR A 110 2.41 5.16 4.51
N TYR A 111 2.46 4.23 3.54
CA TYR A 111 1.49 3.14 3.37
C TYR A 111 1.55 2.15 4.53
#